data_AF-A0A660LUZ2-F1
#
_entry.id   AF-A0A660LUZ2-F1
#
_cell.length_a   1.000
_cell.length_b   1.000
_cell.length_c   1.000
_cell.angle_alpha   90.00
_cell.angle_beta   90.00
_cell.angle_gamma   90.00
#
_symmetry.space_group_name_H-M   'P 1'
#
loop_
_entity.id
_entity.type
_entity.pdbx_description
1 polymer ?
#
loop_
_entity_poly.entity_id
_entity_poly.type
_entity_poly.pdbx_seq_one_letter_code
_entity_poly.pdbx_strand_id
1 'polypeptide(L)'
;SRDEAVALDGLKKVTKRDDYVFSWWDYGYAIRYFADVMTLNDPGRQGGENNYFVSLALRKDEAFSARLARVAVTYNDISLEQNVRPIDKILKDYNTSDINTFLSQLESENFSQPVAKKAVYYYLVPNMIDIVPNIFRYSYIDITTGKRQKEYFYHVSALNGVSEAGIDLGDGYTLPTNEQKFIIHNGEKIAVKSFYKVKGSGKDLRIDEKIIDENAKIYVVFLEDYARILLLDENAFNSSFVQLFIFEKADDRYFEPFVISSGVKIYRLKV
;
A
#
# COMPACT_ATOMS: atom_id res chain seq x y z
N SER A 1 -11.96 -13.94 -5.25
CA SER A 1 -12.05 -14.53 -6.60
C SER A 1 -11.49 -15.96 -6.57
N ARG A 2 -11.57 -16.74 -7.66
CA ARG A 2 -10.91 -18.06 -7.74
C ARG A 2 -9.40 -17.95 -7.59
N ASP A 3 -8.79 -16.94 -8.23
CA ASP A 3 -7.34 -16.74 -8.24
C ASP A 3 -6.82 -16.42 -6.84
N GLU A 4 -7.53 -15.56 -6.10
CA GLU A 4 -7.22 -15.27 -4.69
C GLU A 4 -7.24 -16.53 -3.80
N ALA A 5 -8.28 -17.36 -3.93
CA ALA A 5 -8.39 -18.59 -3.15
C ALA A 5 -7.28 -19.60 -3.48
N VAL A 6 -6.92 -19.73 -4.77
CA VAL A 6 -5.81 -20.60 -5.21
C VAL A 6 -4.47 -20.08 -4.69
N ALA A 7 -4.24 -18.76 -4.73
CA ALA A 7 -3.01 -18.17 -4.24
C ALA A 7 -2.86 -18.34 -2.72
N LEU A 8 -3.94 -18.15 -1.96
CA LEU A 8 -3.94 -18.34 -0.50
C LEU A 8 -3.81 -19.83 -0.11
N ASP A 9 -4.43 -20.76 -0.85
CA ASP A 9 -4.20 -22.21 -0.66
C ASP A 9 -2.75 -22.61 -1.01
N GLY A 10 -2.17 -21.98 -2.04
CA GLY A 10 -0.75 -22.11 -2.36
C GLY A 10 0.14 -21.63 -1.20
N LEU A 11 -0.21 -20.50 -0.60
CA LEU A 11 0.50 -19.94 0.55
C LEU A 11 0.43 -20.88 1.76
N LYS A 12 -0.75 -21.44 2.07
CA LYS A 12 -0.95 -22.41 3.16
C LYS A 12 0.06 -23.56 3.17
N LYS A 13 0.48 -24.01 1.98
CA LYS A 13 1.40 -25.16 1.82
C LYS A 13 2.82 -24.85 2.25
N VAL A 14 3.20 -23.57 2.34
CA VAL A 14 4.58 -23.14 2.67
C VAL A 14 4.66 -22.36 3.97
N THR A 15 3.54 -21.89 4.51
CA THR A 15 3.47 -21.13 5.76
C THR A 15 3.13 -21.99 6.96
N LYS A 16 3.56 -21.53 8.13
CA LYS A 16 3.11 -22.02 9.43
C LYS A 16 1.89 -21.25 9.88
N ARG A 17 1.12 -21.86 10.79
CA ARG A 17 -0.12 -21.26 11.32
C ARG A 17 0.09 -19.95 12.07
N ASP A 18 1.28 -19.77 12.64
CA ASP A 18 1.67 -18.59 13.38
C ASP A 18 2.46 -17.56 12.54
N ASP A 19 2.71 -17.84 11.25
CA ASP A 19 3.19 -16.85 10.29
C ASP A 19 2.09 -15.82 10.00
N TYR A 20 2.47 -14.68 9.41
CA TYR A 20 1.58 -13.55 9.20
C TYR A 20 1.37 -13.23 7.73
N VAL A 21 0.15 -12.80 7.42
CA VAL A 21 -0.16 -12.07 6.19
C VAL A 21 -0.60 -10.64 6.57
N PHE A 22 0.06 -9.69 5.95
CA PHE A 22 -0.11 -8.25 6.08
C PHE A 22 -0.97 -7.75 4.91
N SER A 23 -2.16 -7.25 5.23
CA SER A 23 -3.16 -6.80 4.25
C SER A 23 -4.14 -5.84 4.91
N TRP A 24 -4.96 -5.17 4.12
CA TRP A 24 -6.11 -4.43 4.63
C TRP A 24 -7.14 -5.36 5.29
N TRP A 25 -7.88 -4.85 6.29
CA TRP A 25 -8.72 -5.65 7.17
C TRP A 25 -9.87 -6.35 6.44
N ASP A 26 -10.40 -5.79 5.35
CA ASP A 26 -11.45 -6.40 4.51
C ASP A 26 -11.13 -7.85 4.12
N TYR A 27 -9.84 -8.15 3.96
CA TYR A 27 -9.36 -9.45 3.48
C TYR A 27 -8.94 -10.40 4.61
N GLY A 28 -8.92 -9.94 5.86
CA GLY A 28 -8.37 -10.70 6.99
C GLY A 28 -9.03 -12.06 7.20
N TYR A 29 -10.36 -12.15 7.11
CA TYR A 29 -11.05 -13.44 7.24
C TYR A 29 -10.79 -14.40 6.08
N ALA A 30 -10.74 -13.90 4.83
CA ALA A 30 -10.42 -14.75 3.68
C ALA A 30 -9.00 -15.32 3.80
N ILE A 31 -8.04 -14.48 4.17
CA ILE A 31 -6.65 -14.86 4.43
C ILE A 31 -6.60 -15.95 5.53
N ARG A 32 -7.20 -15.69 6.69
CA ARG A 32 -7.21 -16.65 7.80
C ARG A 32 -7.88 -17.98 7.43
N TYR A 33 -8.93 -17.93 6.61
CA TYR A 33 -9.66 -19.12 6.19
C TYR A 33 -8.88 -19.98 5.18
N PHE A 34 -8.38 -19.36 4.10
CA PHE A 34 -7.73 -20.10 3.01
C PHE A 34 -6.26 -20.41 3.28
N ALA A 35 -5.51 -19.49 3.91
CA ALA A 35 -4.09 -19.68 4.18
C ALA A 35 -3.80 -20.29 5.57
N ASP A 36 -4.76 -20.27 6.52
CA ASP A 36 -4.58 -20.70 7.92
C ASP A 36 -3.35 -20.06 8.58
N VAL A 37 -3.27 -18.74 8.51
CA VAL A 37 -2.19 -17.88 9.05
C VAL A 37 -2.77 -16.76 9.91
N MET A 38 -1.91 -16.02 10.60
CA MET A 38 -2.29 -14.84 11.39
C MET A 38 -2.41 -13.58 10.52
N THR A 39 -3.20 -12.60 11.00
CA THR A 39 -3.29 -11.26 10.43
C THR A 39 -3.22 -10.21 11.54
N LEU A 40 -2.77 -9.00 11.22
CA LEU A 40 -2.79 -7.88 12.18
C LEU A 40 -4.20 -7.35 12.42
N ASN A 41 -5.00 -7.34 11.37
CA ASN A 41 -6.38 -6.88 11.37
C ASN A 41 -7.26 -7.85 10.58
N ASP A 42 -8.55 -7.79 10.89
CA ASP A 42 -9.62 -8.50 10.19
C ASP A 42 -10.93 -7.75 10.44
N PRO A 43 -12.06 -8.10 9.81
CA PRO A 43 -13.31 -7.37 9.97
C PRO A 43 -13.82 -7.30 11.43
N GLY A 44 -13.39 -8.22 12.31
CA GLY A 44 -13.68 -8.20 13.74
C GLY A 44 -12.63 -7.47 14.58
N ARG A 45 -11.46 -7.16 14.01
CA ARG A 45 -10.32 -6.51 14.66
C ARG A 45 -9.73 -5.41 13.76
N GLN A 46 -10.53 -4.37 13.52
CA GLN A 46 -10.22 -3.25 12.61
C GLN A 46 -10.12 -1.89 13.31
N GLY A 47 -9.93 -1.89 14.63
CA GLY A 47 -9.76 -0.66 15.43
C GLY A 47 -8.29 -0.34 15.70
N GLY A 48 -8.02 0.92 16.06
CA GLY A 48 -6.77 1.34 16.69
C GLY A 48 -5.52 1.20 15.83
N GLU A 49 -4.43 0.82 16.49
CA GLU A 49 -3.07 0.81 15.96
C GLU A 49 -2.82 -0.17 14.81
N ASN A 50 -3.56 -1.27 14.72
CA ASN A 50 -3.33 -2.28 13.70
C ASN A 50 -3.68 -1.75 12.30
N ASN A 51 -4.81 -1.06 12.16
CA ASN A 51 -5.18 -0.40 10.91
C ASN A 51 -4.26 0.77 10.59
N TYR A 52 -3.80 1.49 11.62
CA TYR A 52 -2.81 2.55 11.46
C TYR A 52 -1.51 2.00 10.87
N PHE A 53 -0.95 0.92 11.43
CA PHE A 53 0.30 0.33 10.94
C PHE A 53 0.15 -0.26 9.53
N VAL A 54 -0.97 -0.95 9.24
CA VAL A 54 -1.24 -1.45 7.88
C VAL A 54 -1.33 -0.31 6.88
N SER A 55 -2.10 0.73 7.20
CA SER A 55 -2.21 1.92 6.36
C SER A 55 -0.85 2.59 6.14
N LEU A 56 -0.09 2.80 7.22
CA LEU A 56 1.17 3.52 7.17
C LEU A 56 2.22 2.76 6.34
N ALA A 57 2.30 1.43 6.50
CA ALA A 57 3.17 0.59 5.71
C ALA A 57 2.80 0.68 4.21
N LEU A 58 1.53 0.50 3.85
CA LEU A 58 1.10 0.59 2.44
C LEU A 58 1.29 1.98 1.83
N ARG A 59 1.24 3.04 2.65
CA ARG A 59 1.38 4.44 2.22
C ARG A 59 2.83 4.91 2.07
N LYS A 60 3.75 4.41 2.90
CA LYS A 60 5.17 4.79 2.87
C LYS A 60 5.95 3.96 1.85
N ASP A 61 7.19 4.34 1.58
CA ASP A 61 8.10 3.59 0.71
C ASP A 61 8.39 2.18 1.24
N GLU A 62 8.95 1.33 0.36
CA GLU A 62 9.18 -0.09 0.65
C GLU A 62 10.11 -0.32 1.84
N ALA A 63 11.15 0.50 2.01
CA ALA A 63 12.10 0.35 3.11
C ALA A 63 11.41 0.59 4.47
N PHE A 64 10.67 1.69 4.58
CA PHE A 64 9.88 2.00 5.76
C PHE A 64 8.81 0.93 6.00
N SER A 65 8.06 0.56 4.96
CA SER A 65 6.99 -0.42 5.01
C SER A 65 7.47 -1.78 5.53
N ALA A 66 8.61 -2.24 5.03
CA ALA A 66 9.22 -3.50 5.42
C ALA A 66 9.62 -3.52 6.90
N ARG A 67 10.31 -2.47 7.36
CA ARG A 67 10.72 -2.33 8.77
C ARG A 67 9.51 -2.25 9.69
N LEU A 68 8.51 -1.43 9.32
CA LEU A 68 7.29 -1.29 10.11
C LEU A 68 6.50 -2.60 10.18
N ALA A 69 6.33 -3.32 9.07
CA ALA A 69 5.57 -4.58 9.08
C ALA A 69 6.19 -5.62 10.01
N ARG A 70 7.52 -5.76 9.99
CA ARG A 70 8.23 -6.65 10.91
C ARG A 70 8.06 -6.23 12.36
N VAL A 71 8.13 -4.93 12.67
CA VAL A 71 7.85 -4.43 14.03
C VAL A 71 6.40 -4.73 14.42
N ALA A 72 5.43 -4.33 13.61
CA ALA A 72 4.01 -4.46 13.92
C ALA A 72 3.61 -5.92 14.18
N VAL A 73 4.09 -6.87 13.37
CA VAL A 73 3.86 -8.31 13.58
C VAL A 73 4.51 -8.80 14.88
N THR A 74 5.77 -8.45 15.11
CA THR A 74 6.50 -8.91 16.30
C THR A 74 5.85 -8.41 17.58
N TYR A 75 5.50 -7.12 17.62
CA TYR A 75 4.90 -6.52 18.80
C TYR A 75 3.44 -6.88 18.97
N ASN A 76 2.71 -7.26 17.91
CA ASN A 76 1.38 -7.84 18.08
C ASN A 76 1.43 -9.14 18.90
N ASP A 77 2.38 -10.03 18.62
CA ASP A 77 2.55 -11.28 19.40
C ASP A 77 2.93 -10.98 20.86
N ILE A 78 3.96 -10.15 21.07
CA ILE A 78 4.42 -9.76 22.41
C ILE A 78 3.28 -9.14 23.22
N SER A 79 2.48 -8.29 22.58
CA SER A 79 1.34 -7.64 23.22
C SER A 79 0.24 -8.60 23.64
N LEU A 80 -0.06 -9.60 22.82
CA LEU A 80 -1.03 -10.64 23.17
C LEU A 80 -0.53 -11.50 24.33
N GLU A 81 0.75 -11.87 24.33
CA GLU A 81 1.36 -12.67 25.40
C GLU A 81 1.44 -11.91 26.73
N GLN A 82 1.77 -10.62 26.69
CA GLN A 82 1.99 -9.80 27.88
C GLN A 82 0.76 -8.99 28.31
N ASN A 83 -0.33 -9.05 27.54
CA ASN A 83 -1.54 -8.25 27.74
C ASN A 83 -1.24 -6.74 27.86
N VAL A 84 -0.43 -6.22 26.94
CA VAL A 84 -0.05 -4.79 26.83
C VAL A 84 -0.37 -4.27 25.45
N ARG A 85 -0.62 -2.96 25.31
CA ARG A 85 -0.85 -2.38 23.98
C ARG A 85 0.44 -2.43 23.12
N PRO A 86 0.36 -2.79 21.83
CA PRO A 86 1.51 -2.82 20.93
C PRO A 86 2.32 -1.54 20.93
N ILE A 87 1.67 -0.38 20.83
CA ILE A 87 2.36 0.91 20.81
C ILE A 87 3.13 1.15 22.10
N ASP A 88 2.51 0.96 23.26
CA ASP A 88 3.15 1.21 24.55
C ASP A 88 4.43 0.36 24.70
N LYS A 89 4.37 -0.89 24.22
CA LYS A 89 5.51 -1.81 24.23
C LYS A 89 6.59 -1.42 23.22
N ILE A 90 6.22 -1.01 22.00
CA ILE A 90 7.15 -0.48 20.99
C ILE A 90 7.88 0.74 21.54
N LEU A 91 7.16 1.74 22.02
CA LEU A 91 7.72 2.99 22.53
C LEU A 91 8.71 2.71 23.68
N LYS A 92 8.32 1.85 24.62
CA LYS A 92 9.19 1.43 25.73
C LYS A 92 10.48 0.77 25.24
N ASP A 93 10.40 -0.19 24.32
CA ASP A 93 11.56 -0.98 23.89
C ASP A 93 12.49 -0.19 22.96
N TYR A 94 11.97 0.81 22.24
CA TYR A 94 12.73 1.75 21.43
C TYR A 94 13.12 3.04 22.17
N ASN A 95 12.97 3.05 23.51
CA ASN A 95 13.39 4.11 24.43
C ASN A 95 12.87 5.51 24.03
N THR A 96 11.59 5.58 23.69
CA THR A 96 10.89 6.84 23.36
C THR A 96 9.49 6.84 23.96
N SER A 97 8.91 8.02 24.17
CA SER A 97 7.50 8.20 24.57
C SER A 97 6.63 8.79 23.45
N ASP A 98 7.25 9.13 22.32
CA ASP A 98 6.60 9.76 21.17
C ASP A 98 6.64 8.82 19.95
N ILE A 99 5.44 8.55 19.40
CA ILE A 99 5.29 7.75 18.19
C ILE A 99 6.02 8.36 17.00
N ASN A 100 6.02 9.68 16.85
CA ASN A 100 6.66 10.30 15.69
C ASN A 100 8.19 10.13 15.75
N THR A 101 8.76 10.22 16.95
CA THR A 101 10.17 9.87 17.18
C THR A 101 10.46 8.41 16.81
N PHE A 102 9.62 7.46 17.19
CA PHE A 102 9.77 6.05 16.75
C PHE A 102 9.65 5.90 15.23
N LEU A 103 8.67 6.55 14.60
CA LEU A 103 8.50 6.47 13.14
C LEU A 103 9.71 7.05 12.40
N SER A 104 10.29 8.15 12.87
CA SER A 104 11.53 8.69 12.30
C SER A 104 12.72 7.73 12.44
N GLN A 105 12.77 6.89 13.49
CA GLN A 105 13.81 5.86 13.61
C GLN A 105 13.69 4.80 12.50
N LEU A 106 12.48 4.47 12.03
CA LEU A 106 12.27 3.51 10.94
C LEU A 106 12.79 4.01 9.59
N GLU A 107 12.99 5.32 9.42
CA GLU A 107 13.57 5.90 8.20
C GLU A 107 15.09 5.61 8.10
N SER A 108 15.76 5.32 9.23
CA SER A 108 17.19 5.04 9.28
C SER A 108 17.57 3.69 8.67
N GLU A 109 18.63 3.66 7.86
CA GLU A 109 19.24 2.42 7.36
C GLU A 109 19.81 1.55 8.49
N ASN A 110 20.19 2.16 9.62
CA ASN A 110 20.74 1.47 10.79
C ASN A 110 19.65 1.14 11.83
N PHE A 111 18.38 1.11 11.45
CA PHE A 111 17.29 0.75 12.35
C PHE A 111 17.49 -0.66 12.93
N SER A 112 17.43 -0.77 14.25
CA SER A 112 17.54 -2.05 14.94
C SER A 112 16.25 -2.86 14.79
N GLN A 113 16.24 -3.73 13.78
CA GLN A 113 15.09 -4.56 13.43
C GLN A 113 14.88 -5.68 14.48
N PRO A 114 13.64 -5.97 14.89
CA PRO A 114 13.36 -7.17 15.68
C PRO A 114 13.72 -8.43 14.91
N VAL A 115 14.17 -9.46 15.63
CA VAL A 115 14.55 -10.75 15.02
C VAL A 115 13.37 -11.36 14.27
N ALA A 116 13.57 -11.69 13.00
CA ALA A 116 12.58 -12.34 12.15
C ALA A 116 12.33 -13.80 12.57
N LYS A 117 11.43 -14.01 13.54
CA LYS A 117 11.05 -15.36 14.03
C LYS A 117 9.98 -16.05 13.18
N LYS A 118 9.15 -15.26 12.48
CA LYS A 118 7.97 -15.70 11.71
C LYS A 118 8.04 -15.15 10.30
N ALA A 119 7.57 -15.89 9.31
CA ALA A 119 7.42 -15.36 7.97
C ALA A 119 6.29 -14.33 7.94
N VAL A 120 6.46 -13.30 7.12
CA VAL A 120 5.46 -12.27 6.89
C VAL A 120 5.28 -12.15 5.38
N TYR A 121 4.04 -12.12 4.92
CA TYR A 121 3.71 -11.95 3.51
C TYR A 121 2.78 -10.75 3.35
N TYR A 122 2.96 -9.97 2.29
CA TYR A 122 2.00 -8.96 1.87
C TYR A 122 0.98 -9.62 0.95
N TYR A 123 -0.30 -9.31 1.13
CA TYR A 123 -1.38 -9.76 0.24
C TYR A 123 -2.09 -8.52 -0.31
N LEU A 124 -1.99 -8.32 -1.62
CA LEU A 124 -2.49 -7.14 -2.32
C LEU A 124 -3.38 -7.58 -3.48
N VAL A 125 -4.56 -6.96 -3.60
CA VAL A 125 -5.57 -7.35 -4.60
C VAL A 125 -6.16 -6.15 -5.34
N PRO A 126 -6.69 -6.33 -6.57
CA PRO A 126 -7.19 -5.24 -7.40
C PRO A 126 -8.21 -4.32 -6.73
N ASN A 127 -9.12 -4.89 -5.94
CA ASN A 127 -10.15 -4.14 -5.23
C ASN A 127 -9.56 -3.08 -4.29
N MET A 128 -8.31 -3.24 -3.84
CA MET A 128 -7.63 -2.21 -3.06
C MET A 128 -7.44 -0.90 -3.83
N ILE A 129 -7.28 -0.92 -5.17
CA ILE A 129 -7.06 0.29 -5.99
C ILE A 129 -8.11 1.36 -5.67
N ASP A 130 -9.38 0.97 -5.61
CA ASP A 130 -10.51 1.89 -5.40
C ASP A 130 -10.60 2.40 -3.95
N ILE A 131 -10.09 1.64 -2.98
CA ILE A 131 -10.18 1.97 -1.55
C ILE A 131 -8.87 2.47 -0.95
N VAL A 132 -7.75 2.46 -1.71
CA VAL A 132 -6.44 2.93 -1.24
C VAL A 132 -6.46 4.35 -0.67
N PRO A 133 -7.17 5.34 -1.25
CA PRO A 133 -7.31 6.64 -0.61
C PRO A 133 -7.86 6.53 0.82
N ASN A 134 -8.87 5.69 1.03
CA ASN A 134 -9.46 5.45 2.34
C ASN A 134 -8.53 4.66 3.26
N ILE A 135 -7.79 3.69 2.73
CA ILE A 135 -6.73 2.98 3.47
C ILE A 135 -5.72 3.99 3.99
N PHE A 136 -5.16 4.84 3.12
CA PHE A 136 -4.11 5.80 3.47
C PHE A 136 -4.55 6.82 4.53
N ARG A 137 -5.83 7.19 4.55
CA ARG A 137 -6.41 8.11 5.55
C ARG A 137 -6.21 7.69 7.00
N TYR A 138 -6.15 6.38 7.28
CA TYR A 138 -5.93 5.90 8.64
C TYR A 138 -4.56 6.31 9.20
N SER A 139 -3.54 6.44 8.36
CA SER A 139 -2.20 6.82 8.77
C SER A 139 -1.86 8.30 8.56
N TYR A 140 -2.84 9.11 8.12
CA TYR A 140 -2.77 10.57 8.22
C TYR A 140 -3.27 11.08 9.58
N ILE A 141 -3.86 10.24 10.42
CA ILE A 141 -4.25 10.63 11.78
C ILE A 141 -3.10 10.26 12.71
N ASP A 142 -2.54 11.26 13.39
CA ASP A 142 -1.59 11.02 14.47
C ASP A 142 -2.33 10.33 15.62
N ILE A 143 -1.94 9.09 15.92
CA ILE A 143 -2.66 8.22 16.87
C ILE A 143 -2.42 8.59 18.35
N THR A 144 -1.49 9.50 18.63
CA THR A 144 -1.23 10.02 19.98
C THR A 144 -2.08 11.26 20.25
N THR A 145 -2.21 12.12 19.25
CA THR A 145 -2.85 13.44 19.37
C THR A 145 -4.24 13.52 18.75
N GLY A 146 -4.61 12.57 17.90
CA GLY A 146 -5.82 12.59 17.09
C GLY A 146 -5.80 13.62 15.95
N LYS A 147 -4.70 14.34 15.75
CA LYS A 147 -4.61 15.40 14.74
C LYS A 147 -4.40 14.81 13.35
N ARG A 148 -5.17 15.31 12.38
CA ARG A 148 -5.00 14.98 10.96
C ARG A 148 -3.79 15.72 10.39
N GLN A 149 -2.90 14.98 9.76
CA GLN A 149 -1.75 15.45 9.01
C GLN A 149 -2.17 15.83 7.59
N LYS A 150 -1.30 16.55 6.88
CA LYS A 150 -1.52 16.87 5.47
C LYS A 150 -1.55 15.57 4.65
N GLU A 151 -2.62 15.38 3.90
CA GLU A 151 -2.76 14.22 3.01
C GLU A 151 -1.97 14.44 1.72
N TYR A 152 -1.38 13.37 1.24
CA TYR A 152 -0.77 13.32 -0.09
C TYR A 152 -1.86 13.05 -1.12
N PHE A 153 -1.67 13.61 -2.30
CA PHE A 153 -2.66 13.55 -3.35
C PHE A 153 -2.67 12.16 -3.99
N TYR A 154 -3.82 11.49 -3.87
CA TYR A 154 -4.15 10.26 -4.56
C TYR A 154 -5.61 10.36 -5.00
N HIS A 155 -5.83 10.33 -6.30
CA HIS A 155 -7.15 10.27 -6.92
C HIS A 155 -7.27 9.00 -7.76
N VAL A 156 -8.41 8.33 -7.68
CA VAL A 156 -8.75 7.18 -8.52
C VAL A 156 -10.03 7.47 -9.25
N SER A 157 -10.04 7.19 -10.55
CA SER A 157 -11.22 7.29 -11.38
C SER A 157 -11.39 6.06 -12.23
N ALA A 158 -12.65 5.70 -12.49
CA ALA A 158 -12.97 4.74 -13.52
C ALA A 158 -12.63 5.33 -14.89
N LEU A 159 -12.16 4.48 -15.81
CA LEU A 159 -11.98 4.87 -17.20
C LEU A 159 -13.35 4.96 -17.89
N ASN A 160 -14.09 6.04 -17.61
CA ASN A 160 -15.44 6.27 -18.11
C ASN A 160 -15.42 7.35 -19.21
N GLY A 161 -16.28 7.16 -20.23
CA GLY A 161 -16.71 8.14 -21.25
C GLY A 161 -15.70 9.19 -21.70
N VAL A 162 -15.09 8.99 -22.88
CA VAL A 162 -14.37 10.05 -23.58
C VAL A 162 -15.36 11.04 -24.17
N SER A 163 -15.18 12.33 -23.89
CA SER A 163 -15.91 13.43 -24.52
C SER A 163 -14.99 14.31 -25.37
N GLU A 164 -15.54 15.29 -26.09
CA GLU A 164 -14.73 16.32 -26.77
C GLU A 164 -13.84 17.11 -25.80
N ALA A 165 -14.27 17.27 -24.54
CA ALA A 165 -13.51 17.98 -23.51
C ALA A 165 -12.36 17.14 -22.91
N GLY A 166 -12.35 15.83 -23.15
CA GLY A 166 -11.40 14.89 -22.57
C GLY A 166 -12.09 13.75 -21.81
N ILE A 167 -11.32 13.09 -20.95
CA ILE A 167 -11.80 12.04 -20.05
C ILE A 167 -12.20 12.70 -18.73
N ASP A 168 -13.45 12.55 -18.34
CA ASP A 168 -13.92 12.97 -17.02
C ASP A 168 -13.36 12.00 -15.96
N LEU A 169 -12.63 12.56 -14.99
CA LEU A 169 -12.01 11.80 -13.92
C LEU A 169 -12.79 11.90 -12.61
N GLY A 170 -13.93 12.59 -12.58
CA GLY A 170 -14.71 12.83 -11.36
C GLY A 170 -14.07 13.89 -10.46
N ASP A 171 -14.81 14.32 -9.44
CA ASP A 171 -14.39 15.35 -8.47
C ASP A 171 -13.87 16.65 -9.11
N GLY A 172 -14.39 16.99 -10.30
CA GLY A 172 -14.00 18.18 -11.06
C GLY A 172 -12.68 18.03 -11.82
N TYR A 173 -12.07 16.85 -11.82
CA TYR A 173 -10.89 16.54 -12.62
C TYR A 173 -11.26 16.12 -14.04
N THR A 174 -10.49 16.60 -15.03
CA THR A 174 -10.62 16.21 -16.43
C THR A 174 -9.24 16.05 -17.03
N LEU A 175 -9.03 14.98 -17.81
CA LEU A 175 -7.82 14.77 -18.58
C LEU A 175 -8.07 15.07 -20.07
N PRO A 176 -7.51 16.16 -20.61
CA PRO A 176 -7.64 16.49 -22.03
C PRO A 176 -7.00 15.41 -22.92
N THR A 177 -7.72 14.94 -23.94
CA THR A 177 -7.22 13.93 -24.89
C THR A 177 -6.33 14.52 -25.98
N ASN A 178 -6.53 15.79 -26.31
CA ASN A 178 -5.79 16.53 -27.33
C ASN A 178 -4.49 17.17 -26.82
N GLU A 179 -4.37 17.38 -25.51
CA GLU A 179 -3.21 18.05 -24.90
C GLU A 179 -2.77 17.34 -23.61
N GLN A 180 -1.99 16.28 -23.77
CA GLN A 180 -1.40 15.48 -22.67
C GLN A 180 -0.25 16.22 -21.97
N LYS A 181 -0.52 17.40 -21.41
CA LYS A 181 0.45 18.20 -20.65
C LYS A 181 -0.01 18.59 -19.25
N PHE A 182 -1.32 18.65 -19.07
CA PHE A 182 -1.94 19.01 -17.81
C PHE A 182 -3.21 18.20 -17.62
N ILE A 183 -3.65 18.11 -16.36
CA ILE A 183 -5.04 17.83 -16.03
C ILE A 183 -5.74 19.15 -15.72
N ILE A 184 -7.06 19.18 -15.85
CA ILE A 184 -7.89 20.31 -15.42
C ILE A 184 -8.55 19.92 -14.10
N HIS A 185 -8.57 20.82 -13.12
CA HIS A 185 -9.35 20.69 -11.90
C HIS A 185 -10.17 21.95 -11.70
N ASN A 186 -11.50 21.85 -11.82
CA ASN A 186 -12.43 22.99 -11.68
C ASN A 186 -12.04 24.21 -12.55
N GLY A 187 -11.54 23.96 -13.76
CA GLY A 187 -11.11 24.99 -14.72
C GLY A 187 -9.64 25.41 -14.63
N GLU A 188 -8.92 25.02 -13.59
CA GLU A 188 -7.49 25.30 -13.44
C GLU A 188 -6.62 24.21 -14.06
N LYS A 189 -5.60 24.59 -14.82
CA LYS A 189 -4.63 23.66 -15.41
C LYS A 189 -3.55 23.28 -14.38
N ILE A 190 -3.36 21.99 -14.16
CA ILE A 190 -2.31 21.43 -13.29
C ILE A 190 -1.35 20.63 -14.16
N ALA A 191 -0.09 21.05 -14.21
CA ALA A 191 0.94 20.39 -15.01
C ALA A 191 1.15 18.92 -14.58
N VAL A 192 1.32 18.04 -15.57
CA VAL A 192 1.61 16.62 -15.37
C VAL A 192 3.11 16.39 -15.50
N LYS A 193 3.67 15.64 -14.56
CA LYS A 193 5.07 15.21 -14.56
C LYS A 193 5.32 14.11 -15.58
N SER A 194 4.61 13.00 -15.44
CA SER A 194 4.69 11.90 -16.39
C SER A 194 3.39 11.12 -16.47
N PHE A 195 3.20 10.48 -17.62
CA PHE A 195 2.15 9.50 -17.85
C PHE A 195 2.75 8.11 -17.81
N TYR A 196 2.05 7.19 -17.15
CA TYR A 196 2.33 5.76 -17.19
C TYR A 196 1.13 5.02 -17.74
N LYS A 197 1.41 4.02 -18.58
CA LYS A 197 0.40 3.08 -19.06
C LYS A 197 0.82 1.67 -18.64
N VAL A 198 0.02 1.05 -17.79
CA VAL A 198 0.30 -0.23 -17.15
C VAL A 198 -0.69 -1.27 -17.65
N LYS A 199 -0.15 -2.38 -18.14
CA LYS A 199 -0.92 -3.51 -18.70
C LYS A 199 -0.24 -4.83 -18.40
N GLY A 200 -1.02 -5.86 -18.12
CA GLY A 200 -0.52 -7.19 -17.78
C GLY A 200 -0.06 -7.31 -16.34
N SER A 201 0.50 -8.46 -16.01
CA SER A 201 1.09 -8.76 -14.70
C SER A 201 2.17 -9.83 -14.83
N GLY A 202 3.13 -9.84 -13.91
CA GLY A 202 4.23 -10.78 -13.88
C GLY A 202 5.08 -10.68 -15.13
N LYS A 203 5.31 -11.82 -15.79
CA LYS A 203 6.13 -11.89 -17.00
C LYS A 203 5.55 -11.12 -18.19
N ASP A 204 4.24 -10.89 -18.19
CA ASP A 204 3.53 -10.19 -19.26
C ASP A 204 3.31 -8.70 -18.94
N LEU A 205 3.82 -8.21 -17.81
CA LEU A 205 3.72 -6.81 -17.42
C LEU A 205 4.43 -5.91 -18.44
N ARG A 206 3.73 -4.86 -18.86
CA ARG A 206 4.24 -3.79 -19.72
C ARG A 206 3.92 -2.45 -19.08
N ILE A 207 4.93 -1.61 -18.96
CA ILE A 207 4.82 -0.25 -18.44
C ILE A 207 5.43 0.69 -19.49
N ASP A 208 4.59 1.49 -20.12
CA ASP A 208 5.05 2.58 -20.98
C ASP A 208 5.08 3.88 -20.18
N GLU A 209 6.21 4.59 -20.21
CA GLU A 209 6.41 5.86 -19.54
C GLU A 209 6.57 7.00 -20.55
N LYS A 210 5.98 8.14 -20.24
CA LYS A 210 6.20 9.39 -20.98
C LYS A 210 6.37 10.55 -20.00
N ILE A 211 7.60 11.04 -19.88
CA ILE A 211 7.93 12.25 -19.12
C ILE A 211 7.46 13.48 -19.90
N ILE A 212 6.84 14.42 -19.20
CA ILE A 212 6.27 15.66 -19.77
C ILE A 212 6.95 16.91 -19.20
N ASP A 213 7.03 17.01 -17.88
CA ASP A 213 7.69 18.11 -17.17
C ASP A 213 8.28 17.61 -15.86
N GLU A 214 9.61 17.55 -15.76
CA GLU A 214 10.31 17.04 -14.57
C GLU A 214 10.03 17.87 -13.29
N ASN A 215 9.62 19.13 -13.45
CA ASN A 215 9.32 20.05 -12.35
C ASN A 215 7.85 19.98 -11.87
N ALA A 216 6.97 19.37 -12.67
CA ALA A 216 5.59 19.15 -12.28
C ALA A 216 5.50 18.08 -11.17
N LYS A 217 4.34 17.96 -10.52
CA LYS A 217 4.17 17.12 -9.32
C LYS A 217 3.16 15.99 -9.45
N ILE A 218 2.43 15.95 -10.56
CA ILE A 218 1.33 15.00 -10.76
C ILE A 218 1.74 13.90 -11.73
N TYR A 219 1.61 12.66 -11.29
CA TYR A 219 1.74 11.47 -12.12
C TYR A 219 0.34 11.01 -12.55
N VAL A 220 0.18 10.64 -13.81
CA VAL A 220 -1.07 10.07 -14.34
C VAL A 220 -0.82 8.63 -14.74
N VAL A 221 -1.50 7.69 -14.12
CA VAL A 221 -1.29 6.25 -14.34
C VAL A 221 -2.55 5.61 -14.90
N PHE A 222 -2.49 5.14 -16.14
CA PHE A 222 -3.55 4.35 -16.77
C PHE A 222 -3.34 2.88 -16.44
N LEU A 223 -4.35 2.27 -15.81
CA LEU A 223 -4.40 0.86 -15.48
C LEU A 223 -5.39 0.18 -16.42
N GLU A 224 -4.90 -0.31 -17.56
CA GLU A 224 -5.76 -0.84 -18.63
C GLU A 224 -6.61 -2.02 -18.14
N ASP A 225 -5.97 -3.00 -17.50
CA ASP A 225 -6.63 -4.25 -17.09
C ASP A 225 -7.64 -4.05 -15.96
N TYR A 226 -7.52 -2.94 -15.22
CA TYR A 226 -8.44 -2.58 -14.14
C TYR A 226 -9.45 -1.50 -14.54
N ALA A 227 -9.36 -0.95 -15.76
CA ALA A 227 -10.14 0.19 -16.23
C ALA A 227 -10.15 1.35 -15.22
N ARG A 228 -8.95 1.74 -14.75
CA ARG A 228 -8.75 2.85 -13.80
C ARG A 228 -7.71 3.84 -14.30
N ILE A 229 -7.88 5.10 -13.90
CA ILE A 229 -6.86 6.14 -14.01
C ILE A 229 -6.55 6.63 -12.60
N LEU A 230 -5.26 6.70 -12.28
CA LEU A 230 -4.78 7.28 -11.03
C LEU A 230 -4.14 8.65 -11.28
N LEU A 231 -4.42 9.62 -10.41
CA LEU A 231 -3.65 10.86 -10.31
C LEU A 231 -2.92 10.85 -8.97
N LEU A 232 -1.60 10.89 -9.01
CA LEU A 232 -0.76 10.70 -7.81
C LEU A 232 0.20 11.88 -7.66
N ASP A 233 0.46 12.31 -6.44
CA ASP A 233 1.71 13.02 -6.16
C ASP A 233 2.89 12.05 -5.98
N GLU A 234 4.08 12.60 -5.76
CA GLU A 234 5.31 11.83 -5.58
C GLU A 234 5.29 10.88 -4.38
N ASN A 235 4.65 11.27 -3.26
CA ASN A 235 4.59 10.40 -2.09
C ASN A 235 3.64 9.22 -2.35
N ALA A 236 2.48 9.47 -2.96
CA ALA A 236 1.56 8.42 -3.35
C ALA A 236 2.17 7.50 -4.43
N PHE A 237 2.86 8.07 -5.41
CA PHE A 237 3.57 7.32 -6.45
C PHE A 237 4.64 6.39 -5.86
N ASN A 238 5.41 6.86 -4.88
CA ASN A 238 6.46 6.07 -4.22
C ASN A 238 5.95 5.17 -3.08
N SER A 239 4.64 5.13 -2.84
CA SER A 239 4.07 4.27 -1.80
C SER A 239 4.28 2.78 -2.11
N SER A 240 4.44 1.97 -1.07
CA SER A 240 4.62 0.53 -1.19
C SER A 240 3.46 -0.13 -1.92
N PHE A 241 2.21 0.34 -1.71
CA PHE A 241 1.08 -0.14 -2.49
C PHE A 241 1.30 0.12 -3.98
N VAL A 242 1.67 1.32 -4.39
CA VAL A 242 1.86 1.63 -5.82
C VAL A 242 3.06 0.88 -6.40
N GLN A 243 4.21 0.85 -5.71
CA GLN A 243 5.40 0.16 -6.23
C GLN A 243 5.22 -1.35 -6.31
N LEU A 244 4.70 -1.99 -5.24
CA LEU A 244 4.47 -3.43 -5.22
C LEU A 244 3.27 -3.83 -6.09
N PHE A 245 2.11 -3.18 -5.91
CA PHE A 245 0.88 -3.62 -6.56
C PHE A 245 0.70 -3.08 -7.99
N ILE A 246 1.03 -1.82 -8.26
CA ILE A 246 0.78 -1.25 -9.59
C ILE A 246 1.95 -1.53 -10.53
N PHE A 247 3.17 -1.25 -10.09
CA PHE A 247 4.36 -1.36 -10.94
C PHE A 247 5.10 -2.69 -10.82
N GLU A 248 4.75 -3.53 -9.85
CA GLU A 248 5.46 -4.80 -9.53
C GLU A 248 6.98 -4.61 -9.31
N LYS A 249 7.37 -3.40 -8.90
CA LYS A 249 8.76 -3.05 -8.60
C LYS A 249 9.02 -3.31 -7.13
N ALA A 250 9.26 -4.57 -6.80
CA ALA A 250 9.67 -4.96 -5.46
C ALA A 250 11.17 -4.74 -5.28
N ASP A 251 11.56 -3.98 -4.26
CA ASP A 251 12.94 -3.87 -3.82
C ASP A 251 13.39 -5.21 -3.20
N ASP A 252 14.35 -5.86 -3.84
CA ASP A 252 14.82 -7.20 -3.48
C ASP A 252 15.53 -7.26 -2.13
N ARG A 253 15.88 -6.12 -1.53
CA ARG A 253 16.39 -6.05 -0.16
C ARG A 253 15.30 -6.34 0.86
N TYR A 254 14.05 -6.04 0.53
CA TYR A 254 12.91 -6.06 1.45
C TYR A 254 11.86 -7.11 1.09
N PHE A 255 11.60 -7.34 -0.19
CA PHE A 255 10.50 -8.16 -0.67
C PHE A 255 10.95 -9.20 -1.69
N GLU A 256 10.38 -10.40 -1.58
CA GLU A 256 10.55 -11.49 -2.53
C GLU A 256 9.18 -11.83 -3.14
N PRO A 257 8.99 -11.75 -4.47
CA PRO A 257 7.74 -12.17 -5.10
C PRO A 257 7.42 -13.64 -4.82
N PHE A 258 6.18 -13.93 -4.38
CA PHE A 258 5.69 -15.30 -4.17
C PHE A 258 4.65 -15.68 -5.23
N VAL A 259 3.60 -14.89 -5.36
CA VAL A 259 2.57 -15.03 -6.41
C VAL A 259 2.38 -13.67 -7.05
N ILE A 260 2.54 -13.56 -8.36
CA ILE A 260 2.32 -12.32 -9.10
C ILE A 260 1.35 -12.61 -10.24
N SER A 261 0.16 -12.05 -10.14
CA SER A 261 -0.90 -12.17 -11.14
C SER A 261 -1.78 -10.91 -11.13
N SER A 262 -2.63 -10.78 -12.16
CA SER A 262 -3.61 -9.69 -12.23
C SER A 262 -4.69 -9.77 -11.14
N GLY A 263 -4.99 -10.96 -10.62
CA GLY A 263 -6.01 -11.14 -9.58
C GLY A 263 -5.49 -10.97 -8.15
N VAL A 264 -4.19 -11.15 -7.94
CA VAL A 264 -3.56 -11.13 -6.61
C VAL A 264 -2.04 -11.04 -6.72
N LYS A 265 -1.43 -10.28 -5.81
CA LYS A 265 0.02 -10.21 -5.64
C LYS A 265 0.38 -10.50 -4.18
N ILE A 266 1.27 -11.47 -4.01
CA ILE A 266 1.79 -11.90 -2.72
C ILE A 266 3.31 -11.75 -2.74
N TYR A 267 3.83 -11.03 -1.76
CA TYR A 267 5.26 -10.83 -1.56
C TYR A 267 5.67 -11.33 -0.19
N ARG A 268 6.76 -12.07 -0.08
CA ARG A 268 7.37 -12.42 1.20
C ARG A 268 8.26 -11.27 1.67
N LEU A 269 8.14 -10.90 2.94
CA LEU A 269 9.05 -9.96 3.61
C LEU A 269 10.37 -10.68 3.95
N LYS A 270 11.50 -10.07 3.59
CA LYS A 270 12.86 -10.61 3.81
C LYS A 270 13.51 -10.15 5.11
N VAL A 271 13.09 -8.99 5.62
CA VAL A 271 13.61 -8.35 6.85
C VAL A 271 12.78 -8.69 8.07
#